data_AF-A0A7Z0EBJ2-F1
#
_entry.id   AF-A0A7Z0EBJ2-F1
#
_cell.length_a   1.000
_cell.length_b   1.000
_cell.length_c   1.000
_cell.angle_alpha   90.00
_cell.angle_beta   90.00
_cell.angle_gamma   90.00
#
_symmetry.space_group_name_H-M   'P 1'
#
loop_
_entity.id
_entity.type
_entity.pdbx_description
1 polymer ?
#
loop_
_entity_poly.entity_id
_entity_poly.type
_entity_poly.pdbx_seq_one_letter_code
_entity_poly.pdbx_strand_id
1 'polypeptide(L)'
;MQPTDTDLETFLSAVTPKVRQRDARTMVGLMRRVTAQEPRLWGSILGFGEYHYRYATGREGDGPAASFAPRRSATTVYLPDGVGAHAEALARLGEHSTGVACLYITRLEQVDLGVLEEIISASYQRVSAATFGSRARDGGMLGEDADRAATAGS
;
A
#
# COMPACT_ATOMS: atom_id res chain seq x y z
N MET A 1 -4.44 -2.73 -14.57
CA MET A 1 -5.72 -3.15 -13.95
C MET A 1 -6.57 -1.90 -13.84
N GLN A 2 -7.89 -1.98 -13.97
CA GLN A 2 -8.77 -0.81 -13.92
C GLN A 2 -9.76 -0.98 -12.77
N PRO A 3 -10.20 0.11 -12.10
CA PRO A 3 -11.21 0.02 -11.07
C PRO A 3 -12.57 -0.39 -11.67
N THR A 4 -13.36 -1.12 -10.89
CA THR A 4 -14.74 -1.53 -11.23
C THR A 4 -15.75 -0.81 -10.36
N ASP A 5 -16.91 -0.49 -10.92
CA ASP A 5 -18.04 0.16 -10.23
C ASP A 5 -18.88 -0.86 -9.43
N THR A 6 -18.21 -1.58 -8.54
CA THR A 6 -18.86 -2.53 -7.63
C THR A 6 -19.16 -1.82 -6.32
N ASP A 7 -20.40 -1.97 -5.84
CA ASP A 7 -20.81 -1.42 -4.55
C ASP A 7 -19.94 -1.98 -3.42
N LEU A 8 -19.35 -1.06 -2.64
CA LEU A 8 -18.40 -1.39 -1.58
C LEU A 8 -19.05 -2.26 -0.50
N GLU A 9 -20.29 -1.94 -0.11
CA GLU A 9 -20.97 -2.67 0.95
C GLU A 9 -21.35 -4.09 0.52
N THR A 10 -21.74 -4.26 -0.73
CA THR A 10 -21.96 -5.57 -1.35
C THR A 10 -20.67 -6.40 -1.33
N PHE A 11 -19.53 -5.81 -1.72
CA PHE A 11 -18.24 -6.49 -1.67
C PHE A 11 -17.86 -6.90 -0.24
N LEU A 12 -17.90 -5.96 0.70
CA LEU A 12 -17.54 -6.21 2.10
C LEU A 12 -18.48 -7.24 2.74
N SER A 13 -19.77 -7.23 2.39
CA SER A 13 -20.75 -8.20 2.86
C SER A 13 -20.49 -9.62 2.35
N ALA A 14 -19.88 -9.77 1.18
CA ALA A 14 -19.49 -11.04 0.58
C ALA A 14 -18.14 -11.58 1.09
N VAL A 15 -17.33 -10.78 1.81
CA VAL A 15 -16.05 -11.23 2.36
C VAL A 15 -16.29 -12.34 3.39
N THR A 16 -15.57 -13.45 3.23
CA THR A 16 -15.60 -14.58 4.16
C THR A 16 -14.19 -15.04 4.53
N PRO A 17 -13.98 -15.57 5.75
CA PRO A 17 -14.94 -15.71 6.86
C PRO A 17 -15.31 -14.39 7.55
N LYS A 18 -16.28 -14.40 8.49
CA LYS A 18 -16.75 -13.21 9.23
C LYS A 18 -15.63 -12.39 9.89
N VAL A 19 -14.58 -13.06 10.39
CA VAL A 19 -13.40 -12.37 10.94
C VAL A 19 -12.70 -11.51 9.87
N ARG A 20 -12.58 -12.02 8.64
CA ARG A 20 -11.95 -11.27 7.55
C ARG A 20 -12.82 -10.12 7.06
N GLN A 21 -14.14 -10.28 7.12
CA GLN A 21 -15.08 -9.19 6.86
C GLN A 21 -14.95 -8.06 7.89
N ARG A 22 -14.90 -8.40 9.20
CA ARG A 22 -14.63 -7.43 10.28
C ARG A 22 -13.30 -6.71 10.03
N ASP A 23 -12.25 -7.47 9.76
CA ASP A 23 -10.92 -6.92 9.52
C ASP A 23 -10.91 -6.02 8.27
N ALA A 24 -11.61 -6.39 7.19
CA ALA A 24 -11.73 -5.58 5.98
C ALA A 24 -12.37 -4.22 6.27
N ARG A 25 -13.42 -4.18 7.08
CA ARG A 25 -14.08 -2.93 7.49
C ARG A 25 -13.15 -2.03 8.30
N THR A 26 -12.38 -2.63 9.21
CA THR A 26 -11.36 -1.92 9.99
C THR A 26 -10.29 -1.32 9.08
N MET A 27 -9.80 -2.10 8.12
CA MET A 27 -8.81 -1.65 7.14
C MET A 27 -9.34 -0.55 6.22
N VAL A 28 -10.60 -0.58 5.79
CA VAL A 28 -11.21 0.53 5.04
C VAL A 28 -11.18 1.82 5.85
N GLY A 29 -11.55 1.76 7.14
CA GLY A 29 -11.50 2.92 8.02
C GLY A 29 -10.07 3.46 8.19
N LEU A 30 -9.10 2.57 8.39
CA LEU A 30 -7.68 2.92 8.50
C LEU A 30 -7.15 3.59 7.22
N MET A 31 -7.39 2.97 6.06
CA MET A 31 -6.93 3.48 4.77
C MET A 31 -7.56 4.84 4.43
N ARG A 32 -8.85 5.05 4.74
CA ARG A 32 -9.51 6.36 4.59
C ARG A 32 -8.82 7.44 5.43
N ARG A 33 -8.48 7.15 6.69
CA ARG A 33 -7.77 8.12 7.55
C ARG A 33 -6.40 8.48 6.99
N VAL A 34 -5.64 7.49 6.55
CA VAL A 34 -4.28 7.70 6.02
C VAL A 34 -4.28 8.48 4.72
N THR A 35 -5.19 8.13 3.80
CA THR A 35 -5.13 8.62 2.42
C THR A 35 -6.07 9.80 2.15
N ALA A 36 -7.10 10.00 2.98
CA ALA A 36 -8.24 10.85 2.69
C ALA A 36 -8.96 10.52 1.37
N GLN A 37 -8.84 9.27 0.88
CA GLN A 37 -9.46 8.79 -0.36
C GLN A 37 -10.56 7.77 -0.06
N GLU A 38 -11.55 7.71 -0.96
CA GLU A 38 -12.54 6.64 -0.96
C GLU A 38 -11.98 5.37 -1.65
N PRO A 39 -12.34 4.17 -1.17
CA PRO A 39 -11.90 2.94 -1.78
C PRO A 39 -12.52 2.77 -3.17
N ARG A 40 -11.73 2.28 -4.11
CA ARG A 40 -12.21 1.72 -5.36
C ARG A 40 -11.81 0.25 -5.45
N LEU A 41 -12.66 -0.56 -6.07
CA LEU A 41 -12.39 -1.98 -6.26
C LEU A 41 -11.57 -2.22 -7.52
N TRP A 42 -10.45 -2.93 -7.37
CA TRP A 42 -9.55 -3.33 -8.44
C TRP A 42 -9.55 -4.87 -8.47
N GLY A 43 -10.59 -5.45 -9.05
CA GLY A 43 -10.86 -6.89 -8.97
C GLY A 43 -11.23 -7.30 -7.53
N SER A 44 -10.27 -7.90 -6.81
CA SER A 44 -10.44 -8.31 -5.39
C SER A 44 -9.66 -7.45 -4.39
N ILE A 45 -9.10 -6.34 -4.87
CA ILE A 45 -8.26 -5.42 -4.10
C ILE A 45 -9.07 -4.15 -3.86
N LEU A 46 -9.04 -3.66 -2.62
CA LEU A 46 -9.52 -2.32 -2.28
C LEU A 46 -8.33 -1.36 -2.39
N GLY A 47 -8.41 -0.44 -3.34
CA GLY A 47 -7.39 0.55 -3.65
C GLY A 47 -7.81 1.97 -3.26
N PHE A 48 -6.85 2.77 -2.84
CA PHE A 48 -7.02 4.13 -2.35
C PHE A 48 -6.00 5.05 -3.05
N GLY A 49 -6.51 6.13 -3.66
CA GLY A 49 -5.72 6.98 -4.53
C GLY A 49 -5.18 6.24 -5.77
N GLU A 50 -4.37 6.93 -6.55
CA GLU A 50 -3.67 6.40 -7.72
C GLU A 50 -2.25 6.93 -7.74
N TYR A 51 -1.32 6.13 -8.25
CA TYR A 51 0.02 6.58 -8.62
C TYR A 51 0.40 5.98 -9.97
N HIS A 52 1.21 6.73 -10.71
CA HIS A 52 1.80 6.27 -11.96
C HIS A 52 3.15 5.61 -11.67
N TYR A 53 3.31 4.35 -12.07
CA TYR A 53 4.58 3.64 -11.98
C TYR A 53 5.20 3.50 -13.36
N ARG A 54 6.53 3.58 -13.43
CA ARG A 54 7.31 3.25 -14.62
C ARG A 54 8.45 2.33 -14.26
N TYR A 55 8.46 1.14 -14.85
CA TYR A 55 9.53 0.16 -14.69
C TYR A 55 10.71 0.49 -15.60
N ALA A 56 11.92 0.11 -15.18
CA ALA A 56 13.15 0.22 -15.97
C ALA A 56 13.08 -0.45 -17.36
N THR A 57 12.20 -1.44 -17.53
CA THR A 57 11.94 -2.09 -18.83
C THR A 57 11.04 -1.28 -19.76
N GLY A 58 10.68 -0.04 -19.40
CA GLY A 58 9.80 0.84 -20.16
C GLY A 58 8.30 0.56 -20.00
N ARG A 59 7.92 -0.41 -19.17
CA ARG A 59 6.51 -0.69 -18.86
C ARG A 59 6.01 0.29 -17.81
N GLU A 60 4.92 0.98 -18.09
CA GLU A 60 4.30 1.92 -17.15
C GLU A 60 2.80 1.68 -17.03
N GLY A 61 2.19 2.32 -16.04
CA GLY A 61 0.75 2.31 -15.84
C GLY A 61 0.38 2.83 -14.48
N ASP A 62 -0.91 2.76 -14.18
CA ASP A 62 -1.46 3.27 -12.94
C ASP A 62 -1.81 2.13 -11.99
N GLY A 63 -1.62 2.39 -10.70
CA GLY A 63 -1.99 1.47 -9.63
C GLY A 63 -2.51 2.23 -8.41
N PRO A 64 -3.15 1.53 -7.47
CA PRO A 64 -3.57 2.15 -6.23
C PRO A 64 -2.35 2.49 -5.37
N ALA A 65 -2.30 3.72 -4.86
CA ALA A 65 -1.18 4.21 -4.06
C ALA A 65 -1.14 3.59 -2.65
N ALA A 66 -2.31 3.25 -2.10
CA ALA A 66 -2.42 2.33 -0.97
C ALA A 66 -3.49 1.27 -1.27
N SER A 67 -3.26 0.02 -0.89
CA SER A 67 -4.25 -1.03 -1.15
C SER A 67 -4.15 -2.25 -0.24
N PHE A 68 -5.25 -2.98 -0.12
CA PHE A 68 -5.26 -4.27 0.54
C PHE A 68 -6.28 -5.24 -0.09
N ALA A 69 -6.09 -6.54 0.15
CA ALA A 69 -7.02 -7.60 -0.22
C ALA A 69 -7.43 -8.40 1.02
N PRO A 70 -8.73 -8.48 1.35
CA PRO A 70 -9.22 -9.28 2.47
C PRO A 70 -9.36 -10.76 2.07
N ARG A 71 -8.24 -11.45 1.89
CA ARG A 71 -8.23 -12.86 1.48
C ARG A 71 -8.63 -13.78 2.64
N ARG A 72 -9.17 -14.95 2.30
CA ARG A 72 -9.65 -15.95 3.27
C ARG A 72 -8.63 -16.25 4.37
N SER A 73 -7.35 -16.42 4.01
CA SER A 73 -6.28 -16.76 4.96
C SER A 73 -5.69 -15.55 5.70
N ALA A 74 -5.60 -14.39 5.04
CA ALA A 74 -4.95 -13.21 5.60
C ALA A 74 -5.44 -11.92 4.91
N THR A 75 -5.44 -10.81 5.66
CA THR A 75 -5.42 -9.49 5.05
C THR A 75 -4.06 -9.28 4.42
N THR A 76 -4.02 -9.11 3.10
CA THR A 76 -2.80 -8.75 2.37
C THR A 76 -2.75 -7.24 2.18
N VAL A 77 -1.76 -6.57 2.75
CA VAL A 77 -1.52 -5.13 2.54
C VAL A 77 -0.41 -4.97 1.52
N TYR A 78 -0.60 -4.14 0.50
CA TYR A 78 0.40 -3.91 -0.54
C TYR A 78 1.16 -2.63 -0.24
N LEU A 79 2.49 -2.72 -0.28
CA LEU A 79 3.43 -1.61 -0.07
C LEU A 79 4.26 -1.44 -1.35
N PRO A 80 3.85 -0.56 -2.28
CA PRO A 80 4.50 -0.46 -3.58
C PRO A 80 5.97 -0.03 -3.51
N ASP A 81 6.34 0.68 -2.44
CA ASP A 81 7.70 1.08 -2.10
C ASP A 81 8.55 -0.03 -1.45
N GLY A 82 7.95 -1.17 -1.12
CA GLY A 82 8.63 -2.35 -0.62
C GLY A 82 8.73 -2.44 0.90
N VAL A 83 8.73 -3.67 1.42
CA VAL A 83 8.75 -3.91 2.88
C VAL A 83 10.06 -3.47 3.54
N GLY A 84 11.17 -3.47 2.78
CA GLY A 84 12.49 -3.07 3.29
C GLY A 84 12.55 -1.62 3.75
N ALA A 85 11.71 -0.76 3.18
CA ALA A 85 11.58 0.64 3.59
C ALA A 85 11.02 0.82 5.01
N HIS A 86 10.45 -0.23 5.59
CA HIS A 86 9.65 -0.18 6.82
C HIS A 86 10.19 -1.13 7.91
N ALA A 87 11.44 -1.58 7.81
CA ALA A 87 11.99 -2.63 8.66
C ALA A 87 11.85 -2.34 10.18
N GLU A 88 12.12 -1.10 10.61
CA GLU A 88 12.02 -0.70 12.02
C GLU A 88 10.58 -0.69 12.53
N ALA A 89 9.63 -0.19 11.73
CA ALA A 89 8.21 -0.19 12.07
C ALA A 89 7.67 -1.63 12.09
N LEU A 90 8.08 -2.47 11.13
CA LEU A 90 7.69 -3.88 11.07
C LEU A 90 8.13 -4.66 12.32
N ALA A 91 9.30 -4.36 12.88
CA ALA A 91 9.75 -4.96 14.14
C ALA A 91 8.83 -4.68 15.34
N ARG A 92 8.04 -3.60 15.28
CA ARG A 92 7.06 -3.20 16.32
C ARG A 92 5.62 -3.59 15.97
N LEU A 93 5.37 -4.06 14.75
CA LEU A 93 4.01 -4.21 14.22
C LEU A 93 3.20 -5.32 14.92
N GLY A 94 3.85 -6.38 15.39
CA GLY A 94 3.18 -7.58 15.92
C GLY A 94 3.20 -8.76 14.94
N GLU A 95 2.25 -9.70 15.03
CA GLU A 95 2.28 -10.94 14.25
C GLU A 95 1.95 -10.69 12.76
N HIS A 96 2.95 -10.86 11.89
CA HIS A 96 2.81 -10.71 10.45
C HIS A 96 3.85 -11.55 9.70
N SER A 97 3.67 -11.68 8.39
CA SER A 97 4.72 -12.14 7.49
C SER A 97 4.82 -11.22 6.28
N THR A 98 5.94 -11.25 5.57
CA THR A 98 6.22 -10.32 4.48
C THR A 98 6.58 -11.05 3.19
N GLY A 99 6.09 -10.52 2.06
CA GLY A 99 6.70 -10.74 0.75
C GLY A 99 7.65 -9.60 0.42
N VAL A 100 7.95 -9.41 -0.87
CA VAL A 100 8.84 -8.31 -1.31
C VAL A 100 8.17 -6.93 -1.19
N ALA A 101 6.86 -6.85 -1.47
CA ALA A 101 6.10 -5.61 -1.53
C ALA A 101 4.71 -5.75 -0.87
N CYS A 102 4.60 -6.67 0.08
CA CYS A 102 3.32 -6.91 0.75
C CYS A 102 3.51 -7.49 2.15
N LEU A 103 2.55 -7.17 3.02
CA LEU A 103 2.39 -7.72 4.35
C LEU A 103 1.21 -8.70 4.35
N TYR A 104 1.32 -9.80 5.09
CA TYR A 104 0.26 -10.75 5.32
C TYR A 104 -0.07 -10.77 6.81
N ILE A 105 -1.30 -10.36 7.14
CA ILE A 105 -1.81 -10.30 8.51
C ILE A 105 -2.92 -11.34 8.66
N THR A 106 -2.64 -12.42 9.37
CA THR A 106 -3.60 -13.51 9.62
C THR A 106 -4.63 -13.12 10.67
N ARG A 107 -4.20 -12.39 11.71
CA ARG A 107 -5.05 -11.96 12.84
C ARG A 107 -4.81 -10.47 13.09
N LEU A 108 -5.73 -9.62 12.63
CA LEU A 108 -5.56 -8.16 12.73
C LEU A 108 -5.47 -7.68 14.19
N GLU A 109 -6.09 -8.40 15.12
CA GLU A 109 -6.04 -8.15 16.57
C GLU A 109 -4.66 -8.40 17.22
N GLN A 110 -3.71 -8.99 16.49
CA GLN A 110 -2.32 -9.19 16.94
C GLN A 110 -1.34 -8.24 16.30
N VAL A 111 -1.88 -7.22 15.63
CA VAL A 111 -1.12 -6.14 15.01
C VAL A 111 -1.45 -4.84 15.72
N ASP A 112 -0.44 -4.03 15.98
CA ASP A 112 -0.60 -2.65 16.40
C ASP A 112 -1.10 -1.82 15.20
N LEU A 113 -2.35 -1.37 15.28
CA LEU A 113 -2.97 -0.58 14.21
C LEU A 113 -2.33 0.80 14.04
N GLY A 114 -1.73 1.36 15.08
CA GLY A 114 -1.00 2.64 14.98
C GLY A 114 0.30 2.48 14.19
N VAL A 115 1.04 1.39 14.43
CA VAL A 115 2.23 1.05 13.64
C VAL A 115 1.85 0.70 12.20
N LEU A 116 0.73 0.00 12.00
CA LEU A 116 0.22 -0.25 10.64
C LEU A 116 -0.13 1.05 9.91
N GLU A 117 -0.75 2.01 10.62
CA GLU A 117 -1.06 3.35 10.10
C GLU A 117 0.20 4.09 9.65
N GLU A 118 1.25 4.07 10.47
CA GLU A 118 2.57 4.65 10.19
C GLU A 118 3.17 4.09 8.88
N ILE A 119 3.20 2.77 8.74
CA ILE A 119 3.75 2.07 7.57
C ILE A 119 2.97 2.45 6.29
N ILE A 120 1.63 2.38 6.35
CA ILE A 120 0.79 2.68 5.18
C ILE A 120 0.94 4.16 4.80
N SER A 121 0.99 5.06 5.78
CA SER A 121 1.15 6.50 5.56
C SER A 121 2.48 6.82 4.88
N ALA A 122 3.58 6.27 5.40
CA ALA A 122 4.91 6.47 4.82
C ALA A 122 5.00 5.92 3.38
N SER A 123 4.42 4.73 3.14
CA SER A 123 4.35 4.13 1.80
C SER A 123 3.54 5.00 0.83
N TYR A 124 2.33 5.40 1.24
CA TYR A 124 1.43 6.22 0.43
C TYR A 124 2.06 7.57 0.05
N GLN A 125 2.64 8.28 1.02
CA GLN A 125 3.30 9.56 0.78
C GLN A 125 4.45 9.42 -0.22
N ARG A 126 5.27 8.37 -0.10
CA ARG A 126 6.42 8.16 -0.97
C ARG A 126 6.01 7.92 -2.42
N VAL A 127 4.99 7.10 -2.65
CA VAL A 127 4.57 6.74 -4.02
C VAL A 127 3.68 7.80 -4.67
N SER A 128 3.07 8.68 -3.88
CA SER A 128 2.22 9.78 -4.37
C SER A 128 2.97 11.10 -4.57
N ALA A 129 4.19 11.25 -4.05
CA ALA A 129 4.97 12.49 -4.14
C ALA A 129 5.53 12.80 -5.56
N ALA A 130 5.70 11.80 -6.44
CA ALA A 130 6.13 11.95 -7.84
C ALA A 130 5.91 10.63 -8.61
N THR A 131 6.17 10.61 -9.94
CA THR A 131 6.19 9.36 -10.72
C THR A 131 7.18 8.37 -10.09
N PHE A 132 6.66 7.29 -9.51
CA PHE A 132 7.46 6.34 -8.74
C PHE A 132 8.22 5.40 -9.70
N GLY A 133 9.55 5.56 -9.78
CA GLY A 133 10.42 4.90 -10.76
C GLY A 133 11.29 3.75 -10.24
N SER A 134 11.25 3.40 -8.95
CA SER A 134 12.22 2.48 -8.33
C SER A 134 11.52 1.35 -7.57
N ARG A 135 11.82 0.09 -7.90
CA ARG A 135 11.12 -1.07 -7.34
C ARG A 135 11.44 -1.29 -5.86
N ALA A 136 10.49 -1.87 -5.14
CA ALA A 136 10.70 -2.61 -3.88
C ALA A 136 11.83 -3.67 -3.93
N ARG A 137 12.16 -4.20 -5.11
CA ARG A 137 13.18 -5.24 -5.34
C ARG A 137 14.57 -4.67 -5.59
N ASP A 138 14.65 -3.38 -5.94
CA ASP A 138 15.86 -2.75 -6.44
C ASP A 138 16.59 -1.96 -5.34
N GLY A 139 16.17 -2.08 -4.08
CA GLY A 139 16.91 -1.55 -2.92
C GLY A 139 17.28 -0.07 -3.10
N GLY A 140 16.30 0.78 -3.44
CA GLY A 140 16.53 2.21 -3.54
C GLY A 140 16.60 2.84 -2.15
N MET A 141 17.77 2.72 -1.50
CA MET A 141 18.23 3.77 -0.60
C MET A 141 18.02 5.10 -1.36
N LEU A 142 17.32 6.05 -0.75
CA LEU A 142 17.19 7.40 -1.32
C LEU A 142 18.61 7.94 -1.49
N GLY A 143 19.14 7.78 -2.71
CA GLY A 143 20.36 8.44 -3.12
C GLY A 143 20.07 9.93 -3.07
N GLU A 144 20.72 10.57 -2.12
CA GLU A 144 21.07 11.98 -2.17
C GLU A 144 21.38 12.37 -3.61
N ASP A 145 20.51 13.15 -4.25
CA ASP A 145 20.83 14.03 -5.38
C ASP A 145 19.60 14.87 -5.71
N ALA A 146 19.21 15.68 -4.73
CA ALA A 146 18.33 16.82 -4.94
C ALA A 146 19.10 18.13 -4.73
N ASP A 147 20.33 18.25 -5.26
CA ASP A 147 20.97 19.56 -5.47
C ASP A 147 22.20 19.47 -6.40
N ARG A 148 22.00 19.44 -7.73
CA ARG A 148 23.01 19.98 -8.66
C ARG A 148 22.49 20.20 -10.08
N ALA A 149 21.64 21.21 -10.27
CA ALA A 149 21.48 21.82 -11.61
C ALA A 149 20.91 23.25 -11.54
N ALA A 150 21.53 24.11 -10.75
CA ALA A 150 21.36 25.55 -10.88
C ALA A 150 22.70 26.22 -10.62
N THR A 151 23.61 26.23 -11.61
CA THR A 151 24.58 27.30 -11.91
C THR A 151 25.42 26.90 -13.14
N ALA A 152 25.05 27.43 -14.30
CA ALA A 152 25.90 27.78 -15.44
C ALA A 152 24.97 28.52 -16.42
N GLY A 153 25.01 29.83 -16.63
CA GLY A 153 26.14 30.74 -16.53
C GLY A 153 26.88 30.80 -17.86
N SER A 154 26.30 31.47 -18.86
CA SER A 154 26.92 32.43 -19.79
C SER A 154 25.90 32.92 -20.80
#